data_AF-A0A536XQJ5-F1
#
_entry.id   AF-A0A536XQJ5-F1
#
_cell.length_a   1.000
_cell.length_b   1.000
_cell.length_c   1.000
_cell.angle_alpha   90.00
_cell.angle_beta   90.00
_cell.angle_gamma   90.00
#
_symmetry.space_group_name_H-M   'P 1'
#
loop_
_entity.id
_entity.type
_entity.pdbx_description
1 polymer ?
#
loop_
_entity_poly.entity_id
_entity_poly.type
_entity_poly.pdbx_seq_one_letter_code
_entity_poly.pdbx_strand_id
1 'polypeptide(L)'
;MTRETPMFRQGFAMLLLAVQLPAFADGIDFNTRSFQGGPINEATVGQLSVKWVYQTVPDTGTASAAQGSISSTPAVDDRYLYFNDMSGYLTKLDRFTGKPIWKKNYVNDLSVPGFVVKGSRNTPYVSGDLLIVGSNMGLVDRLCRMIPGGTPSALGCASGDGAIVLAINKHSGHVVWRAKAETHPSAKVTGSISGLDNMIFVPVGNWEEDWARAYPNIFVE
;
A
#
# COMPACT_ATOMS: atom_id res chain seq x y z
N MET A 1 73.39 32.76 -13.88
CA MET A 1 71.98 33.12 -13.65
C MET A 1 71.23 32.88 -14.95
N THR A 2 70.52 31.74 -15.08
CA THR A 2 69.50 31.40 -16.12
C THR A 2 69.22 29.90 -16.02
N ARG A 3 68.30 29.50 -15.13
CA ARG A 3 66.87 29.18 -15.37
C ARG A 3 66.68 27.73 -15.83
N GLU A 4 66.39 26.88 -14.85
CA GLU A 4 65.80 25.56 -15.03
C GLU A 4 64.41 25.69 -15.68
N THR A 5 64.12 24.82 -16.63
CA THR A 5 62.81 24.69 -17.30
C THR A 5 61.88 23.84 -16.44
N PRO A 6 60.64 24.28 -16.13
CA PRO A 6 59.72 23.47 -15.37
C PRO A 6 59.02 22.44 -16.29
N MET A 7 59.03 21.19 -15.86
CA MET A 7 58.29 20.08 -16.47
C MET A 7 56.79 20.23 -16.12
N PHE A 8 55.97 20.56 -17.13
CA PHE A 8 54.52 20.63 -16.99
C PHE A 8 53.94 19.20 -16.86
N ARG A 9 53.52 18.79 -15.66
CA ARG A 9 52.65 17.62 -15.48
C ARG A 9 51.22 18.01 -15.84
N GLN A 10 50.76 17.61 -17.02
CA GLN A 10 49.34 17.63 -17.35
C GLN A 10 48.64 16.52 -16.56
N GLY A 11 48.00 16.88 -15.46
CA GLY A 11 47.06 16.00 -14.77
C GLY A 11 45.77 15.91 -15.58
N PHE A 12 45.49 14.75 -16.15
CA PHE A 12 44.18 14.43 -16.74
C PHE A 12 43.16 14.36 -15.60
N ALA A 13 42.31 15.38 -15.47
CA ALA A 13 41.14 15.32 -14.59
C ALA A 13 40.06 14.50 -15.31
N MET A 14 39.95 13.22 -14.95
CA MET A 14 38.83 12.37 -15.38
C MET A 14 37.59 12.83 -14.62
N LEU A 15 36.72 13.57 -15.28
CA LEU A 15 35.41 13.92 -14.75
C LEU A 15 34.53 12.66 -14.78
N LEU A 16 34.56 11.89 -13.69
CA LEU A 16 33.63 10.78 -13.48
C LEU A 16 32.23 11.38 -13.28
N LEU A 17 31.44 11.45 -14.34
CA LEU A 17 29.99 11.57 -14.23
C LEU A 17 29.49 10.28 -13.57
N ALA A 18 29.35 10.30 -12.25
CA ALA A 18 28.59 9.29 -11.54
C ALA A 18 27.12 9.50 -11.90
N VAL A 19 26.66 8.84 -12.96
CA VAL A 19 25.22 8.65 -13.18
C VAL A 19 24.74 7.82 -11.99
N GLN A 20 24.02 8.45 -11.06
CA GLN A 20 23.31 7.73 -10.02
C GLN A 20 22.28 6.85 -10.71
N LEU A 21 22.62 5.59 -10.96
CA LEU A 21 21.65 4.58 -11.34
C LEU A 21 20.63 4.53 -10.21
N PRO A 22 19.34 4.82 -10.46
CA PRO A 22 18.33 4.65 -9.43
C PRO A 22 18.38 3.18 -9.03
N ALA A 23 18.73 2.92 -7.78
CA ALA A 23 18.57 1.62 -7.17
C ALA A 23 17.11 1.20 -7.39
N PHE A 24 16.90 0.23 -8.28
CA PHE A 24 15.64 -0.47 -8.39
C PHE A 24 15.60 -1.40 -7.18
N ALA A 25 14.63 -1.19 -6.30
CA ALA A 25 14.40 -2.07 -5.17
C ALA A 25 13.73 -3.35 -5.67
N ASP A 26 14.45 -4.14 -6.46
CA ASP A 26 14.04 -5.48 -6.87
C ASP A 26 14.32 -6.42 -5.70
N GLY A 27 13.35 -6.55 -4.80
CA GLY A 27 13.49 -7.37 -3.60
C GLY A 27 12.18 -7.83 -2.97
N ILE A 28 11.03 -7.54 -3.59
CA ILE A 28 9.73 -8.01 -3.10
C ILE A 28 9.43 -9.42 -3.62
N ASP A 29 9.99 -9.82 -4.77
CA ASP A 29 9.58 -11.04 -5.47
C ASP A 29 9.98 -12.36 -4.77
N PHE A 30 10.96 -12.34 -3.85
CA PHE A 30 11.37 -13.51 -3.06
C PHE A 30 11.12 -13.37 -1.56
N ASN A 31 10.41 -12.33 -1.12
CA ASN A 31 10.16 -12.03 0.31
C ASN A 31 11.41 -11.94 1.20
N THR A 32 12.63 -11.86 0.64
CA THR A 32 13.87 -11.75 1.43
C THR A 32 13.98 -10.41 2.14
N ARG A 33 13.27 -9.38 1.64
CA ARG A 33 13.33 -8.00 2.12
C ARG A 33 14.79 -7.51 2.25
N SER A 34 15.66 -8.03 1.38
CA SER A 34 17.08 -7.72 1.36
C SER A 34 17.41 -6.96 0.10
N PHE A 35 18.20 -5.90 0.26
CA PHE A 35 18.73 -5.12 -0.84
C PHE A 35 20.23 -4.97 -0.64
N GLN A 36 21.00 -5.23 -1.70
CA GLN A 36 22.46 -5.16 -1.68
C GLN A 36 22.93 -4.20 -2.78
N GLY A 37 23.90 -3.37 -2.43
CA GLY A 37 24.47 -2.38 -3.35
C GLY A 37 23.68 -1.09 -3.38
N GLY A 38 24.27 0.01 -2.92
CA GLY A 38 23.64 1.32 -2.95
C GLY A 38 24.56 2.36 -2.29
N PRO A 39 24.24 3.65 -2.43
CA PRO A 39 25.04 4.71 -1.81
C PRO A 39 24.89 4.77 -0.29
N ILE A 40 23.91 4.06 0.28
CA ILE A 40 23.63 4.01 1.73
C ILE A 40 24.29 2.76 2.32
N ASN A 41 25.21 2.96 3.25
CA ASN A 41 25.95 1.92 3.98
C ASN A 41 26.29 2.40 5.40
N GLU A 42 27.02 1.58 6.18
CA GLU A 42 27.42 1.91 7.55
C GLU A 42 28.14 3.25 7.69
N ALA A 43 28.94 3.66 6.70
CA ALA A 43 29.67 4.92 6.71
C ALA A 43 28.83 6.14 6.31
N THR A 44 27.76 5.94 5.51
CA THR A 44 26.96 7.05 4.94
C THR A 44 25.58 7.21 5.58
N VAL A 45 25.08 6.22 6.34
CA VAL A 45 23.73 6.25 6.95
C VAL A 45 23.51 7.46 7.86
N GLY A 46 24.55 7.93 8.55
CA GLY A 46 24.47 9.12 9.42
C GLY A 46 24.23 10.44 8.68
N GLN A 47 24.34 10.45 7.35
CA GLN A 47 24.13 11.62 6.50
C GLN A 47 22.72 11.66 5.89
N LEU A 48 21.87 10.68 6.21
CA LEU A 48 20.50 10.63 5.67
C LEU A 48 19.69 11.84 6.13
N SER A 49 18.94 12.41 5.18
CA SER A 49 17.97 13.45 5.42
C SER A 49 16.66 13.10 4.73
N VAL A 50 15.56 13.64 5.25
CA VAL A 50 14.23 13.48 4.65
C VAL A 50 14.23 14.19 3.30
N LYS A 51 13.96 13.44 2.22
CA LYS A 51 13.88 14.01 0.87
C LYS A 51 12.54 14.71 0.62
N TRP A 52 11.44 14.11 1.07
CA TRP A 52 10.10 14.65 0.97
C TRP A 52 9.18 13.96 1.99
N VAL A 53 8.06 14.59 2.29
CA VAL A 53 6.98 14.04 3.13
C VAL A 53 5.67 14.17 2.39
N TYR A 54 4.88 13.09 2.38
CA TYR A 54 3.49 13.12 1.93
C TYR A 54 2.58 12.84 3.13
N GLN A 55 1.70 13.79 3.45
CA GLN A 55 0.73 13.64 4.53
C GLN A 55 -0.58 13.07 3.98
N THR A 56 -0.99 11.90 4.49
CA THR A 56 -2.27 11.28 4.14
C THR A 56 -3.45 12.05 4.72
N VAL A 57 -3.27 12.61 5.93
CA VAL A 57 -4.21 13.45 6.68
C VAL A 57 -3.44 14.57 7.41
N PRO A 58 -4.08 15.70 7.75
CA PRO A 58 -3.47 16.74 8.58
C PRO A 58 -2.98 16.20 9.93
N ASP A 59 -1.84 16.71 10.39
CA ASP A 59 -1.26 16.37 11.69
C ASP A 59 -1.89 17.30 12.70
N THR A 60 -2.73 16.73 13.55
CA THR A 60 -3.47 17.47 14.58
C THR A 60 -2.74 17.49 15.91
N GLY A 61 -1.51 16.97 16.00
CA GLY A 61 -0.73 16.88 17.23
C GLY A 61 -1.34 15.95 18.30
N THR A 62 -2.37 15.20 17.92
CA THR A 62 -3.09 14.26 18.78
C THR A 62 -3.15 12.91 18.10
N ALA A 63 -2.88 11.84 18.84
CA ALA A 63 -3.06 10.47 18.36
C ALA A 63 -4.56 10.12 18.31
N SER A 64 -5.32 10.77 17.42
CA SER A 64 -6.76 10.54 17.26
C SER A 64 -7.05 9.70 16.03
N ALA A 65 -7.36 8.42 16.29
CA ALA A 65 -7.94 7.40 15.41
C ALA A 65 -7.14 7.03 14.16
N ALA A 66 -7.30 5.78 13.74
CA ALA A 66 -6.65 5.11 12.60
C ALA A 66 -6.61 5.88 11.27
N GLN A 67 -7.25 7.04 11.12
CA GLN A 67 -7.31 7.81 9.88
C GLN A 67 -5.90 8.14 9.37
N GLY A 68 -5.68 7.90 8.08
CA GLY A 68 -4.40 8.11 7.41
C GLY A 68 -3.31 7.10 7.79
N SER A 69 -3.57 6.17 8.72
CA SER A 69 -2.61 5.13 9.09
C SER A 69 -2.35 4.18 7.92
N ILE A 70 -1.08 3.89 7.69
CA ILE A 70 -0.62 2.93 6.68
C ILE A 70 0.00 1.74 7.41
N SER A 71 -0.52 0.55 7.17
CA SER A 71 0.01 -0.71 7.73
C SER A 71 0.63 -1.63 6.67
N SER A 72 0.40 -1.31 5.39
CA SER A 72 0.98 -2.02 4.25
C SER A 72 2.38 -1.51 3.92
N THR A 73 3.24 -2.41 3.41
CA THR A 73 4.41 -1.97 2.63
C THR A 73 3.92 -1.33 1.33
N PRO A 74 4.44 -0.16 0.92
CA PRO A 74 4.05 0.43 -0.36
C PRO A 74 4.61 -0.40 -1.52
N ALA A 75 3.89 -0.44 -2.64
CA ALA A 75 4.37 -1.04 -3.88
C ALA A 75 5.12 0.01 -4.70
N VAL A 76 6.21 -0.39 -5.34
CA VAL A 76 7.00 0.46 -6.23
C VAL A 76 6.98 -0.17 -7.61
N ASP A 77 6.73 0.64 -8.63
CA ASP A 77 6.86 0.24 -10.02
C ASP A 77 7.40 1.44 -10.81
N ASP A 78 8.63 1.26 -11.31
CA ASP A 78 9.44 2.31 -11.92
C ASP A 78 9.39 3.62 -11.12
N ARG A 79 8.87 4.72 -11.70
CA ARG A 79 8.84 6.04 -11.08
C ARG A 79 7.79 6.19 -9.98
N TYR A 80 6.89 5.23 -9.83
CA TYR A 80 5.68 5.40 -9.04
C TYR A 80 5.69 4.55 -7.76
N LEU A 81 5.03 5.10 -6.74
CA LEU A 81 4.80 4.47 -5.44
C LEU A 81 3.29 4.37 -5.21
N TYR A 82 2.81 3.24 -4.69
CA TYR A 82 1.40 2.96 -4.44
C TYR A 82 1.18 2.46 -3.03
N PHE A 83 0.17 2.99 -2.34
CA PHE A 83 -0.18 2.53 -1.00
C PHE A 83 -1.63 2.86 -0.65
N ASN A 84 -2.15 2.11 0.31
CA ASN A 84 -3.46 2.36 0.90
C ASN A 84 -3.35 2.84 2.35
N ASP A 85 -4.31 3.65 2.76
CA ASP A 85 -4.43 4.15 4.12
C ASP A 85 -5.83 3.93 4.70
N MET A 86 -5.91 4.01 6.02
CA MET A 86 -7.13 3.80 6.80
C MET A 86 -8.14 4.94 6.76
N SER A 87 -7.87 6.02 6.01
CA SER A 87 -8.92 6.97 5.58
C SER A 87 -9.67 6.49 4.33
N GLY A 88 -9.40 5.27 3.85
CA GLY A 88 -10.14 4.65 2.75
C GLY A 88 -9.66 5.09 1.37
N TYR A 89 -8.37 5.42 1.23
CA TYR A 89 -7.79 5.80 -0.05
C TYR A 89 -6.74 4.81 -0.54
N LEU A 90 -6.65 4.70 -1.87
CA LEU A 90 -5.51 4.18 -2.60
C LEU A 90 -4.83 5.36 -3.30
N THR A 91 -3.53 5.50 -3.11
CA THR A 91 -2.76 6.66 -3.55
C THR A 91 -1.61 6.24 -4.44
N LYS A 92 -1.41 6.97 -5.55
CA LYS A 92 -0.23 6.89 -6.43
C LYS A 92 0.56 8.19 -6.34
N LEU A 93 1.84 8.09 -6.03
CA LEU A 93 2.78 9.21 -6.01
C LEU A 93 3.91 9.03 -7.03
N ASP A 94 4.53 10.13 -7.42
CA ASP A 94 5.89 10.12 -7.95
C ASP A 94 6.88 9.88 -6.79
N ARG A 95 7.65 8.78 -6.85
CA ARG A 95 8.50 8.35 -5.73
C ARG A 95 9.71 9.27 -5.48
N PHE A 96 10.11 10.07 -6.46
CA PHE A 96 11.27 10.95 -6.34
C PHE A 96 10.92 12.32 -5.77
N THR A 97 9.68 12.76 -5.97
CA THR A 97 9.21 14.10 -5.58
C THR A 97 8.14 14.10 -4.48
N GLY A 98 7.49 12.96 -4.22
CA GLY A 98 6.37 12.84 -3.29
C GLY A 98 5.06 13.45 -3.80
N LYS A 99 5.01 13.93 -5.05
CA LYS A 99 3.83 14.57 -5.62
C LYS A 99 2.74 13.53 -5.95
N PRO A 100 1.47 13.79 -5.61
CA PRO A 100 0.37 12.90 -5.96
C PRO A 100 0.10 12.92 -7.47
N ILE A 101 0.01 11.73 -8.05
CA ILE A 101 -0.43 11.53 -9.44
C ILE A 101 -1.94 11.32 -9.46
N TRP A 102 -2.43 10.43 -8.62
CA TRP A 102 -3.85 10.27 -8.35
C TRP A 102 -4.09 9.72 -6.94
N LYS A 103 -5.30 9.94 -6.45
CA LYS A 103 -5.81 9.43 -5.17
C LYS A 103 -7.25 9.00 -5.40
N LYS A 104 -7.60 7.78 -5.00
CA LYS A 104 -8.93 7.17 -5.21
C LYS A 104 -9.50 6.72 -3.88
N ASN A 105 -10.71 7.14 -3.58
CA ASN A 105 -11.46 6.68 -2.43
C ASN A 105 -12.13 5.33 -2.75
N TYR A 106 -11.98 4.36 -1.85
CA TYR A 106 -12.53 3.03 -2.05
C TYR A 106 -14.06 3.03 -2.19
N VAL A 107 -14.76 3.91 -1.49
CA VAL A 107 -16.23 3.99 -1.53
C VAL A 107 -16.71 4.86 -2.69
N ASN A 108 -16.13 6.05 -2.88
CA ASN A 108 -16.66 7.00 -3.84
C ASN A 108 -16.19 6.74 -5.28
N ASP A 109 -14.97 6.23 -5.46
CA ASP A 109 -14.37 6.08 -6.79
C ASP A 109 -14.29 4.63 -7.26
N LEU A 110 -14.11 3.68 -6.33
CA LEU A 110 -13.81 2.29 -6.66
C LEU A 110 -14.95 1.31 -6.36
N SER A 111 -15.90 1.69 -5.50
CA SER A 111 -17.04 0.83 -5.18
C SER A 111 -18.09 0.89 -6.29
N VAL A 112 -18.74 -0.25 -6.46
CA VAL A 112 -19.81 -0.46 -7.43
C VAL A 112 -20.90 -1.32 -6.79
N PRO A 113 -22.14 -1.33 -7.32
CA PRO A 113 -23.22 -2.14 -6.76
C PRO A 113 -22.81 -3.62 -6.58
N GLY A 114 -22.98 -4.15 -5.38
CA GLY A 114 -22.66 -5.53 -5.01
C GLY A 114 -21.18 -5.85 -4.79
N PHE A 115 -20.28 -4.87 -4.96
CA PHE A 115 -18.85 -4.99 -4.67
C PHE A 115 -18.35 -3.70 -4.02
N VAL A 116 -18.55 -3.60 -2.70
CA VAL A 116 -18.14 -2.42 -1.93
C VAL A 116 -16.91 -2.74 -1.12
N VAL A 117 -15.85 -1.99 -1.40
CA VAL A 117 -14.64 -1.97 -0.58
C VAL A 117 -14.65 -0.65 0.18
N LYS A 118 -14.49 -0.71 1.50
CA LYS A 118 -14.36 0.49 2.35
C LYS A 118 -12.92 0.79 2.71
N GLY A 119 -12.06 -0.23 2.62
CA GLY A 119 -10.64 -0.08 2.85
C GLY A 119 -9.86 -1.35 2.52
N SER A 120 -8.58 -1.16 2.27
CA SER A 120 -7.58 -2.21 2.12
C SER A 120 -6.44 -1.93 3.12
N ARG A 121 -5.83 -3.00 3.64
CA ARG A 121 -4.58 -2.94 4.39
C ARG A 121 -3.46 -3.74 3.72
N ASN A 122 -3.70 -4.25 2.52
CA ASN A 122 -2.77 -5.14 1.83
C ASN A 122 -1.72 -4.32 1.07
N THR A 123 -0.52 -4.84 0.87
CA THR A 123 0.39 -4.25 -0.13
C THR A 123 -0.25 -4.39 -1.50
N PRO A 124 -0.43 -3.30 -2.27
CA PRO A 124 -0.93 -3.42 -3.63
C PRO A 124 -0.03 -4.30 -4.48
N TYR A 125 -0.59 -5.33 -5.12
CA TYR A 125 0.17 -6.19 -6.02
C TYR A 125 0.20 -5.57 -7.42
N VAL A 126 1.39 -5.38 -7.99
CA VAL A 126 1.56 -4.83 -9.34
C VAL A 126 1.74 -5.98 -10.31
N SER A 127 0.91 -6.03 -11.35
CA SER A 127 1.01 -7.01 -12.43
C SER A 127 0.72 -6.33 -13.77
N GLY A 128 1.75 -6.10 -14.57
CA GLY A 128 1.66 -5.30 -15.80
C GLY A 128 1.08 -3.92 -15.51
N ASP A 129 -0.05 -3.58 -16.14
CA ASP A 129 -0.77 -2.32 -15.94
C ASP A 129 -1.79 -2.34 -14.80
N LEU A 130 -1.89 -3.46 -14.08
CA LEU A 130 -2.85 -3.64 -13.00
C LEU A 130 -2.21 -3.41 -11.64
N LEU A 131 -2.98 -2.76 -10.79
CA LEU A 131 -2.79 -2.67 -9.35
C LEU A 131 -3.91 -3.47 -8.69
N ILE A 132 -3.55 -4.52 -7.97
CA ILE A 132 -4.50 -5.47 -7.40
C ILE A 132 -4.50 -5.32 -5.88
N VAL A 133 -5.70 -5.13 -5.32
CA VAL A 133 -5.91 -4.88 -3.88
C VAL A 133 -7.08 -5.72 -3.37
N GLY A 134 -7.02 -6.12 -2.10
CA GLY A 134 -8.07 -6.86 -1.42
C GLY A 134 -8.88 -5.99 -0.46
N SER A 135 -10.11 -6.41 -0.18
CA SER A 135 -10.99 -5.71 0.76
C SER A 135 -10.71 -6.16 2.19
N ASN A 136 -10.21 -5.25 3.01
CA ASN A 136 -10.15 -5.48 4.45
C ASN A 136 -11.49 -5.19 5.13
N MET A 137 -12.24 -4.21 4.60
CA MET A 137 -13.55 -3.79 5.11
C MET A 137 -14.53 -3.70 3.94
N GLY A 138 -15.74 -4.24 4.12
CA GLY A 138 -16.80 -4.28 3.10
C GLY A 138 -18.10 -3.57 3.53
N LEU A 139 -19.24 -4.00 2.96
CA LEU A 139 -20.56 -3.59 3.44
C LEU A 139 -20.78 -3.97 4.91
N VAL A 140 -21.74 -3.29 5.54
CA VAL A 140 -22.22 -3.67 6.86
C VAL A 140 -23.15 -4.87 6.72
N ASP A 141 -22.90 -5.93 7.50
CA ASP A 141 -23.75 -7.13 7.50
C ASP A 141 -25.20 -6.80 7.91
N ARG A 142 -26.18 -7.51 7.37
CA ARG A 142 -27.61 -7.36 7.71
C ARG A 142 -27.94 -7.88 9.11
N LEU A 143 -27.18 -8.86 9.59
CA LEU A 143 -27.20 -9.39 10.96
C LEU A 143 -26.64 -8.37 11.96
N CYS A 144 -25.89 -7.37 11.48
CA CYS A 144 -25.45 -6.21 12.26
C CYS A 144 -26.59 -5.22 12.59
N ARG A 145 -27.87 -5.63 12.51
CA ARG A 145 -28.98 -4.86 13.10
C ARG A 145 -28.76 -4.82 14.61
N MET A 146 -28.15 -3.72 15.04
CA MET A 146 -27.92 -3.31 16.41
C MET A 146 -29.02 -3.81 17.35
N ILE A 147 -28.66 -4.63 18.34
CA ILE A 147 -29.53 -4.86 19.49
C ILE A 147 -29.79 -3.48 20.11
N PRO A 148 -31.04 -3.06 20.34
CA PRO A 148 -31.32 -1.80 21.02
C PRO A 148 -30.53 -1.71 22.33
N GLY A 149 -29.66 -0.70 22.45
CA GLY A 149 -28.79 -0.50 23.63
C GLY A 149 -27.43 -1.21 23.59
N GLY A 150 -27.10 -1.96 22.55
CA GLY A 150 -25.76 -2.52 22.37
C GLY A 150 -24.76 -1.46 21.90
N THR A 151 -23.57 -1.42 22.51
CA THR A 151 -22.47 -0.55 22.04
C THR A 151 -21.88 -1.14 20.76
N PRO A 152 -21.97 -0.48 19.60
CA PRO A 152 -21.29 -0.97 18.41
C PRO A 152 -19.79 -0.87 18.64
N SER A 153 -19.07 -1.97 18.41
CA SER A 153 -17.64 -1.86 18.10
C SER A 153 -17.53 -0.98 16.85
N ALA A 154 -16.76 0.11 16.91
CA ALA A 154 -16.54 1.03 15.79
C ALA A 154 -15.97 0.32 14.53
N LEU A 155 -15.52 -0.93 14.66
CA LEU A 155 -15.01 -1.80 13.61
C LEU A 155 -15.84 -3.09 13.42
N GLY A 156 -16.80 -3.39 14.31
CA GLY A 156 -17.43 -4.72 14.45
C GLY A 156 -18.44 -5.09 13.39
N CYS A 157 -18.83 -4.13 12.53
CA CYS A 157 -19.80 -4.35 11.44
C CYS A 157 -19.15 -4.32 10.05
N ALA A 158 -17.84 -4.51 9.93
CA ALA A 158 -17.11 -4.24 8.69
C ALA A 158 -16.91 -5.46 7.78
N SER A 159 -17.94 -6.25 7.48
CA SER A 159 -17.96 -7.14 6.31
C SER A 159 -19.34 -7.71 6.11
N GLY A 160 -19.86 -7.69 4.89
CA GLY A 160 -21.20 -8.23 4.59
C GLY A 160 -21.31 -8.84 3.20
N ASP A 161 -20.20 -8.89 2.46
CA ASP A 161 -20.18 -9.34 1.06
C ASP A 161 -19.03 -10.30 0.74
N GLY A 162 -18.24 -10.69 1.75
CA GLY A 162 -17.07 -11.55 1.63
C GLY A 162 -15.78 -10.86 1.21
N ALA A 163 -14.75 -11.65 0.94
CA ALA A 163 -13.43 -11.18 0.56
C ALA A 163 -13.42 -10.78 -0.92
N ILE A 164 -13.37 -9.48 -1.19
CA ILE A 164 -13.38 -8.91 -2.53
C ILE A 164 -11.96 -8.57 -2.97
N VAL A 165 -11.68 -8.78 -4.25
CA VAL A 165 -10.46 -8.34 -4.94
C VAL A 165 -10.84 -7.38 -6.05
N LEU A 166 -10.12 -6.26 -6.12
CA LEU A 166 -10.22 -5.28 -7.19
C LEU A 166 -8.90 -5.24 -7.97
N ALA A 167 -9.00 -5.23 -9.29
CA ALA A 167 -7.89 -4.83 -10.15
C ALA A 167 -8.17 -3.47 -10.77
N ILE A 168 -7.19 -2.59 -10.67
CA ILE A 168 -7.29 -1.19 -11.03
C ILE A 168 -6.21 -0.90 -12.07
N ASN A 169 -6.55 -0.18 -13.13
CA ASN A 169 -5.55 0.29 -14.08
C ASN A 169 -4.64 1.31 -13.38
N LYS A 170 -3.33 1.03 -13.29
CA LYS A 170 -2.38 1.85 -12.52
C LYS A 170 -2.16 3.25 -13.11
N HIS A 171 -2.53 3.47 -14.37
CA HIS A 171 -2.39 4.76 -15.04
C HIS A 171 -3.58 5.67 -14.75
N SER A 172 -4.79 5.14 -14.90
CA SER A 172 -6.03 5.93 -14.78
C SER A 172 -6.69 5.88 -13.39
N GLY A 173 -6.40 4.83 -12.61
CA GLY A 173 -7.06 4.58 -11.33
C GLY A 173 -8.49 4.05 -11.46
N HIS A 174 -8.90 3.56 -12.64
CA HIS A 174 -10.21 2.94 -12.85
C HIS A 174 -10.18 1.43 -12.59
N VAL A 175 -11.27 0.89 -12.06
CA VAL A 175 -11.44 -0.57 -11.88
C VAL A 175 -11.53 -1.25 -13.25
N VAL A 176 -10.70 -2.25 -13.47
CA VAL A 176 -10.68 -3.09 -14.67
C VAL A 176 -11.54 -4.33 -14.46
N TRP A 177 -11.32 -5.04 -13.36
CA TRP A 177 -12.12 -6.20 -12.98
C TRP A 177 -12.24 -6.32 -11.47
N ARG A 178 -13.17 -7.18 -11.03
CA ARG A 178 -13.43 -7.50 -9.63
C ARG A 178 -13.83 -8.96 -9.47
N ALA A 179 -13.50 -9.53 -8.33
CA ALA A 179 -13.85 -10.91 -7.98
C ALA A 179 -14.15 -11.03 -6.48
N LYS A 180 -14.97 -12.01 -6.11
CA LYS A 180 -15.06 -12.48 -4.72
C LYS A 180 -14.13 -13.69 -4.58
N ALA A 181 -13.09 -13.55 -3.77
CA ALA A 181 -12.20 -14.65 -3.41
C ALA A 181 -12.83 -15.59 -2.37
N GLU A 182 -13.71 -15.06 -1.52
CA GLU A 182 -14.55 -15.80 -0.59
C GLU A 182 -15.90 -15.10 -0.46
N THR A 183 -16.97 -15.87 -0.38
CA THR A 183 -18.36 -15.39 -0.30
C THR A 183 -18.90 -15.31 1.12
N HIS A 184 -18.27 -15.98 2.08
CA HIS A 184 -18.69 -15.95 3.47
C HIS A 184 -18.75 -14.49 3.98
N PRO A 185 -19.86 -14.03 4.59
CA PRO A 185 -20.04 -12.62 4.92
C PRO A 185 -18.97 -12.03 5.83
N SER A 186 -18.39 -12.83 6.72
CA SER A 186 -17.30 -12.40 7.62
C SER A 186 -15.93 -12.30 6.93
N ALA A 187 -15.77 -12.83 5.71
CA ALA A 187 -14.48 -12.96 5.05
C ALA A 187 -13.89 -11.61 4.61
N LYS A 188 -12.57 -11.49 4.73
CA LYS A 188 -11.78 -10.29 4.40
C LYS A 188 -10.42 -10.67 3.86
N VAL A 189 -9.77 -9.75 3.16
CA VAL A 189 -8.36 -9.87 2.75
C VAL A 189 -7.48 -9.09 3.72
N THR A 190 -6.66 -9.80 4.49
CA THR A 190 -5.69 -9.19 5.43
C THR A 190 -4.26 -9.26 4.90
N GLY A 191 -3.86 -10.41 4.36
CA GLY A 191 -2.54 -10.59 3.78
C GLY A 191 -2.37 -9.86 2.45
N SER A 192 -1.11 -9.68 2.04
CA SER A 192 -0.79 -9.15 0.71
C SER A 192 -1.01 -10.22 -0.36
N ILE A 193 -1.62 -9.82 -1.47
CA ILE A 193 -1.82 -10.68 -2.64
C ILE A 193 -0.46 -10.92 -3.31
N SER A 194 -0.21 -12.14 -3.74
CA SER A 194 0.95 -12.50 -4.57
C SER A 194 0.49 -13.09 -5.90
N GLY A 195 1.40 -13.23 -6.86
CA GLY A 195 1.08 -13.85 -8.14
C GLY A 195 2.24 -14.67 -8.69
N LEU A 196 1.90 -15.65 -9.51
CA LEU A 196 2.81 -16.49 -10.27
C LEU A 196 2.19 -16.73 -11.65
N ASP A 197 2.95 -16.39 -12.70
CA ASP A 197 2.49 -16.45 -14.08
C ASP A 197 1.15 -15.73 -14.29
N ASN A 198 0.11 -16.46 -14.69
CA ASN A 198 -1.23 -15.94 -14.93
C ASN A 198 -2.19 -16.16 -13.74
N MET A 199 -1.65 -16.38 -12.54
CA MET A 199 -2.42 -16.68 -11.34
C MET A 199 -2.08 -15.70 -10.22
N ILE A 200 -3.09 -15.31 -9.45
CA ILE A 200 -2.92 -14.59 -8.18
C ILE A 200 -3.37 -15.46 -7.01
N PHE A 201 -2.71 -15.29 -5.88
CA PHE A 201 -3.02 -15.96 -4.62
C PHE A 201 -3.54 -14.92 -3.63
N VAL A 202 -4.78 -15.12 -3.19
CA VAL A 202 -5.50 -14.17 -2.34
C VAL A 202 -5.60 -14.75 -0.94
N PRO A 203 -4.91 -14.18 0.06
CA PRO A 203 -5.03 -14.63 1.44
C PRO A 203 -6.36 -14.17 2.03
N VAL A 204 -7.17 -15.11 2.50
CA VAL A 204 -8.48 -14.84 3.10
C VAL A 204 -8.40 -15.07 4.61
N GLY A 205 -8.87 -14.10 5.38
CA GLY A 205 -9.17 -14.22 6.80
C GLY A 205 -10.62 -13.83 7.06
N ASN A 206 -11.01 -13.64 8.33
CA ASN A 206 -12.38 -13.25 8.65
C ASN A 206 -12.49 -12.29 9.84
N TRP A 207 -13.70 -11.78 10.08
CA TRP A 207 -14.07 -10.92 11.21
C TRP A 207 -14.75 -11.68 12.36
N GLU A 208 -14.71 -13.01 12.39
CA GLU A 208 -15.54 -13.81 13.31
C GLU A 208 -15.16 -13.62 14.78
N GLU A 209 -13.89 -13.38 15.09
CA GLU A 209 -13.45 -13.03 16.46
C GLU A 209 -14.08 -11.70 16.91
N ASP A 210 -14.00 -10.67 16.06
CA ASP A 210 -14.61 -9.36 16.31
C ASP A 210 -16.14 -9.47 16.41
N TRP A 211 -16.76 -10.32 15.59
CA TRP A 211 -18.20 -10.55 15.61
C TRP A 211 -18.63 -11.29 16.88
N ALA A 212 -17.91 -12.32 17.31
CA ALA A 212 -18.22 -13.05 18.54
C ALA A 212 -18.13 -12.14 19.78
N ARG A 213 -17.14 -11.22 19.80
CA ARG A 213 -17.03 -10.22 20.86
C ARG A 213 -18.20 -9.23 20.84
N ALA A 214 -18.59 -8.76 19.66
CA ALA A 214 -19.65 -7.76 19.53
C ALA A 214 -21.06 -8.36 19.66
N TYR A 215 -21.23 -9.65 19.34
CA TYR A 215 -22.50 -10.34 19.23
C TYR A 215 -22.39 -11.79 19.75
N PRO A 216 -22.38 -11.99 21.08
CA PRO A 216 -22.17 -13.31 21.69
C PRO A 216 -23.23 -14.37 21.31
N ASN A 217 -24.34 -13.98 20.65
CA ASN A 217 -25.43 -14.87 20.24
C ASN A 217 -25.76 -14.83 18.72
N ILE A 218 -24.88 -14.31 17.86
CA ILE A 218 -25.19 -14.12 16.42
C ILE A 218 -25.46 -15.42 15.63
N PHE A 219 -25.03 -16.57 16.17
CA PHE A 219 -25.20 -17.89 15.55
C PHE A 219 -26.09 -18.84 16.37
N VAL A 220 -26.81 -18.33 17.36
CA VAL A 220 -27.67 -19.14 18.24
C VAL A 220 -29.12 -18.85 17.87
N GLU A 221 -29.61 -19.54 16.85
CA GLU A 221 -31.05 -19.87 16.71
C GLU A 221 -31.28 -21.30 17.21
#